data_AF-A0A5M8Q6R4-F1
#
_entry.id   AF-A0A5M8Q6R4-F1
#
_cell.length_a   1.000
_cell.length_b   1.000
_cell.length_c   1.000
_cell.angle_alpha   90.00
_cell.angle_beta   90.00
_cell.angle_gamma   90.00
#
_symmetry.space_group_name_H-M   'P 1'
#
loop_
_entity.id
_entity.type
_entity.pdbx_description
1 polymer ?
#
loop_
_entity_poly.entity_id
_entity_poly.type
_entity_poly.pdbx_seq_one_letter_code
_entity_poly.pdbx_strand_id
1 'polypeptide(L)'
;MDAPADDAGEVDEGERATLIDLHRRGARLRSAFDLERDARAVTDLILLSNGSADLDGLAEFSSLTSLRISGRAKLPDNVSFPRLRYYDGPLEQSVLRSPMLRELLCTESRTPMPAGLEVAGPVERFYANGDGGQAHFPEFAVPEALLLVNVAFYESLDLRALDGRRLRQMILERIARVLHVDRLANLPNLEKLALIDVGRVEPAQSAPCLRASSGVSVSGRHRFDPETRRTLRALGWTFPPSERMYVSGG
;
A
#
# COMPACT_ATOMS: atom_id res chain seq x y z
N MET A 1 33.82 -49.66 -14.59
CA MET A 1 33.43 -48.52 -15.44
C MET A 1 31.99 -48.27 -15.03
N ASP A 2 31.84 -47.56 -13.93
CA ASP A 2 30.61 -47.54 -13.15
C ASP A 2 29.86 -46.25 -13.48
N ALA A 3 28.64 -46.39 -13.97
CA ALA A 3 27.74 -45.28 -14.23
C ALA A 3 27.26 -44.71 -12.89
N PRO A 4 27.22 -43.38 -12.70
CA PRO A 4 26.61 -42.81 -11.51
C PRO A 4 25.09 -42.86 -11.64
N ALA A 5 24.47 -43.23 -10.53
CA ALA A 5 23.02 -43.29 -10.34
C ALA A 5 22.39 -41.91 -10.51
N ASP A 6 21.25 -41.88 -11.21
CA ASP A 6 20.34 -40.73 -11.26
C ASP A 6 19.82 -40.44 -9.86
N ASP A 7 20.35 -39.37 -9.27
CA ASP A 7 19.78 -38.71 -8.10
C ASP A 7 18.52 -37.96 -8.58
N ALA A 8 17.39 -38.64 -8.51
CA ALA A 8 16.08 -38.04 -8.70
C ALA A 8 15.81 -37.07 -7.55
N GLY A 9 16.32 -35.86 -7.68
CA GLY A 9 16.00 -34.75 -6.80
C GLY A 9 14.50 -34.51 -6.83
N GLU A 10 13.84 -34.73 -5.68
CA GLU A 10 12.53 -34.18 -5.38
C GLU A 10 12.56 -32.68 -5.64
N VAL A 11 11.88 -32.26 -6.70
CA VAL A 11 11.65 -30.86 -6.99
C VAL A 11 10.63 -30.38 -5.98
N ASP A 12 11.09 -29.57 -5.03
CA ASP A 12 10.27 -28.72 -4.17
C ASP A 12 9.26 -27.96 -5.06
N GLU A 13 8.00 -28.42 -5.07
CA GLU A 13 6.88 -27.76 -5.74
C GLU A 13 6.55 -26.46 -4.98
N GLY A 14 7.45 -25.48 -5.06
CA GLY A 14 7.20 -24.14 -4.58
C GLY A 14 5.90 -23.64 -5.20
N GLU A 15 4.93 -23.29 -4.34
CA GLU A 15 3.60 -22.77 -4.67
C GLU A 15 3.66 -21.86 -5.90
N ARG A 16 3.38 -22.43 -7.08
CA ARG A 16 3.36 -21.67 -8.33
C ARG A 16 2.07 -20.87 -8.35
N ALA A 17 2.19 -19.56 -8.16
CA ALA A 17 1.08 -18.64 -8.37
C ALA A 17 0.43 -18.91 -9.74
N THR A 18 -0.89 -19.00 -9.76
CA THR A 18 -1.66 -19.17 -10.99
C THR A 18 -1.68 -17.85 -11.72
N LEU A 19 -1.17 -17.80 -12.96
CA LEU A 19 -1.17 -16.61 -13.80
C LEU A 19 -2.23 -16.72 -14.89
N ILE A 20 -3.08 -15.70 -14.99
CA ILE A 20 -4.11 -15.59 -16.04
C ILE A 20 -3.93 -14.26 -16.77
N ASP A 21 -3.71 -14.35 -18.08
CA ASP A 21 -3.56 -13.18 -18.96
C ASP A 21 -4.89 -12.84 -19.65
N LEU A 22 -5.44 -11.67 -19.31
CA LEU A 22 -6.67 -11.11 -19.86
C LEU A 22 -6.43 -9.83 -20.68
N HIS A 23 -5.21 -9.60 -21.20
CA HIS A 23 -4.88 -8.41 -21.99
C HIS A 23 -5.56 -8.37 -23.36
N ARG A 24 -6.06 -9.49 -23.88
CA ARG A 24 -6.79 -9.51 -25.16
C ARG A 24 -8.16 -8.86 -24.98
N ARG A 25 -8.57 -8.04 -25.96
CA ARG A 25 -9.89 -7.39 -25.95
C ARG A 25 -10.99 -8.45 -25.94
N GLY A 26 -11.89 -8.39 -24.97
CA GLY A 26 -12.97 -9.38 -24.79
C GLY A 26 -12.54 -10.69 -24.12
N ALA A 27 -11.32 -10.77 -23.56
CA ALA A 27 -10.92 -11.90 -22.73
C ALA A 27 -11.84 -12.04 -21.52
N ARG A 28 -12.23 -13.28 -21.22
CA ARG A 28 -13.08 -13.65 -20.08
C ARG A 28 -12.31 -14.59 -19.20
N LEU A 29 -12.34 -14.35 -17.89
CA LEU A 29 -11.71 -15.22 -16.90
C LEU A 29 -12.20 -16.69 -17.04
N ARG A 30 -13.52 -16.89 -17.19
CA ARG A 30 -14.12 -18.21 -17.45
C ARG A 30 -13.60 -18.93 -18.69
N SER A 31 -13.13 -18.19 -19.70
CA SER A 31 -12.62 -18.79 -20.95
C SER A 31 -11.11 -18.99 -20.93
N ALA A 32 -10.40 -18.32 -20.03
CA ALA A 32 -8.95 -18.41 -19.89
C ALA A 32 -8.50 -19.52 -18.92
N PHE A 33 -9.43 -20.08 -18.15
CA PHE A 33 -9.15 -21.05 -17.11
C PHE A 33 -10.33 -22.02 -16.94
N ASP A 34 -10.04 -23.32 -16.77
CA ASP A 34 -11.08 -24.33 -16.46
C ASP A 34 -11.48 -24.22 -14.98
N LEU A 35 -12.34 -23.24 -14.68
CA LEU A 35 -12.62 -22.79 -13.31
C LEU A 35 -13.29 -23.85 -12.42
N GLU A 36 -14.03 -24.80 -12.99
CA GLU A 36 -14.90 -25.66 -12.20
C GLU A 36 -14.14 -26.66 -11.30
N ARG A 37 -12.94 -27.10 -11.70
CA ARG A 37 -12.12 -28.04 -10.91
C ARG A 37 -10.92 -27.38 -10.25
N ASP A 38 -10.27 -26.45 -10.92
CA ASP A 38 -8.97 -25.96 -10.46
C ASP A 38 -9.08 -24.67 -9.62
N ALA A 39 -10.12 -23.85 -9.80
CA ALA A 39 -10.18 -22.53 -9.13
C ALA A 39 -10.30 -22.63 -7.60
N ARG A 40 -10.95 -23.68 -7.08
CA ARG A 40 -11.11 -23.90 -5.63
C ARG A 40 -9.80 -24.29 -4.94
N ALA A 41 -8.82 -24.81 -5.68
CA ALA A 41 -7.51 -25.17 -5.18
C ALA A 41 -6.52 -23.99 -5.23
N VAL A 42 -6.81 -22.95 -6.03
CA VAL A 42 -5.93 -21.80 -6.19
C VAL A 42 -5.95 -20.91 -4.95
N THR A 43 -4.77 -20.73 -4.35
CA THR A 43 -4.51 -19.84 -3.21
C THR A 43 -3.87 -18.51 -3.64
N ASP A 44 -3.12 -18.54 -4.75
CA ASP A 44 -2.34 -17.41 -5.26
C ASP A 44 -2.66 -17.16 -6.73
N LEU A 45 -3.22 -15.98 -7.02
CA LEU A 45 -3.67 -15.60 -8.36
C LEU A 45 -3.02 -14.29 -8.81
N ILE A 46 -2.48 -14.31 -10.03
CA ILE A 46 -1.97 -13.12 -10.73
C ILE A 46 -2.84 -12.91 -11.97
N LEU A 47 -3.52 -11.76 -12.02
CA LEU A 47 -4.33 -11.32 -13.15
C LEU A 47 -3.61 -10.20 -13.89
N LEU A 48 -3.36 -10.41 -15.18
CA LEU A 48 -2.93 -9.35 -16.09
C LEU A 48 -4.18 -8.81 -16.80
N SER A 49 -4.52 -7.53 -16.59
CA SER A 49 -5.77 -6.95 -17.09
C SER A 49 -5.55 -5.66 -17.87
N ASN A 50 -6.31 -5.50 -18.97
CA ASN A 50 -6.34 -4.28 -19.78
C ASN A 50 -7.47 -3.30 -19.38
N GLY A 51 -8.16 -3.52 -18.25
CA GLY A 51 -9.28 -2.68 -17.78
C GLY A 51 -10.63 -2.91 -18.44
N SER A 52 -10.69 -3.75 -19.46
CA SER A 52 -11.93 -4.21 -20.10
C SER A 52 -12.17 -5.72 -19.96
N ALA A 53 -11.30 -6.41 -19.23
CA ALA A 53 -11.42 -7.84 -18.98
C ALA A 53 -12.70 -8.13 -18.20
N ASP A 54 -13.40 -9.19 -18.61
CA ASP A 54 -14.54 -9.73 -17.88
C ASP A 54 -14.01 -10.69 -16.81
N LEU A 55 -14.22 -10.30 -15.55
CA LEU A 55 -13.79 -11.05 -14.36
C LEU A 55 -14.90 -11.92 -13.76
N ASP A 56 -15.98 -12.18 -14.51
CA ASP A 56 -16.96 -13.20 -14.10
C ASP A 56 -16.28 -14.55 -13.83
N GLY A 57 -16.73 -15.22 -12.77
CA GLY A 57 -16.10 -16.44 -12.23
C GLY A 57 -15.06 -16.19 -11.13
N LEU A 58 -14.69 -14.94 -10.82
CA LEU A 58 -13.71 -14.65 -9.76
C LEU A 58 -14.12 -15.17 -8.37
N ALA A 59 -15.43 -15.26 -8.11
CA ALA A 59 -15.97 -15.84 -6.87
C ALA A 59 -15.69 -17.34 -6.71
N GLU A 60 -15.30 -18.05 -7.77
CA GLU A 60 -15.03 -19.49 -7.75
C GLU A 60 -13.67 -19.80 -7.08
N PHE A 61 -12.77 -18.80 -7.01
CA PHE A 61 -11.50 -18.82 -6.27
C PHE A 61 -11.70 -18.71 -4.75
N SER A 62 -12.51 -19.60 -4.19
CA SER A 62 -12.93 -19.56 -2.78
C SER A 62 -11.81 -19.82 -1.75
N SER A 63 -10.67 -20.37 -2.17
CA SER A 63 -9.49 -20.59 -1.32
C SER A 63 -8.43 -19.49 -1.44
N LEU A 64 -8.70 -18.42 -2.19
CA LEU A 64 -7.72 -17.39 -2.49
C LEU A 64 -7.24 -16.64 -1.24
N THR A 65 -5.93 -16.64 -1.06
CA THR A 65 -5.21 -15.95 0.02
C THR A 65 -4.37 -14.78 -0.49
N SER A 66 -4.05 -14.77 -1.77
CA SER A 66 -3.21 -13.76 -2.43
C SER A 66 -3.74 -13.43 -3.81
N LEU A 67 -3.93 -12.14 -4.10
CA LEU A 67 -4.39 -11.64 -5.39
C LEU A 67 -3.51 -10.49 -5.87
N ARG A 68 -2.96 -10.61 -7.07
CA ARG A 68 -2.27 -9.52 -7.77
C ARG A 68 -3.00 -9.17 -9.04
N ILE A 69 -3.21 -7.88 -9.27
CA ILE A 69 -3.84 -7.32 -10.46
C ILE A 69 -2.88 -6.31 -11.05
N SER A 70 -2.21 -6.72 -12.13
CA SER A 70 -1.40 -5.81 -12.93
C SER A 70 -2.29 -5.12 -13.95
N GLY A 71 -2.39 -3.79 -13.83
CA GLY A 71 -3.20 -2.94 -14.69
C GLY A 71 -4.40 -2.33 -13.96
N ARG A 72 -5.21 -1.58 -14.70
CA ARG A 72 -6.52 -1.15 -14.21
C ARG A 72 -7.45 -2.34 -14.35
N ALA A 73 -8.04 -2.81 -13.27
CA ALA A 73 -9.16 -3.74 -13.33
C ALA A 73 -10.23 -3.23 -12.38
N LYS A 74 -11.49 -3.44 -12.73
CA LYS A 74 -12.61 -3.19 -11.83
C LYS A 74 -13.12 -4.53 -11.36
N LEU A 75 -13.14 -4.76 -10.04
CA LEU A 75 -13.68 -5.99 -9.49
C LEU A 75 -15.22 -5.88 -9.41
N PRO A 76 -15.96 -6.98 -9.56
CA PRO A 76 -17.40 -6.95 -9.29
C PRO A 76 -17.66 -6.69 -7.80
N ASP A 77 -18.60 -5.79 -7.50
CA ASP A 77 -18.88 -5.32 -6.13
C ASP A 77 -19.42 -6.41 -5.19
N ASN A 78 -19.95 -7.50 -5.75
CA ASN A 78 -20.57 -8.61 -5.03
C ASN A 78 -19.63 -9.78 -4.75
N VAL A 79 -18.36 -9.72 -5.17
CA VAL A 79 -17.38 -10.76 -4.85
C VAL A 79 -16.90 -10.59 -3.40
N SER A 80 -16.76 -11.70 -2.69
CA SER A 80 -16.25 -11.75 -1.32
C SER A 80 -14.92 -12.49 -1.28
N PHE A 81 -13.95 -11.92 -0.56
CA PHE A 81 -12.62 -12.48 -0.39
C PHE A 81 -12.31 -12.77 1.09
N PRO A 82 -13.06 -13.66 1.77
CA PRO A 82 -12.98 -13.81 3.22
C PRO A 82 -11.62 -14.32 3.72
N ARG A 83 -10.83 -14.99 2.86
CA ARG A 83 -9.53 -15.58 3.19
C ARG A 83 -8.34 -14.75 2.70
N LEU A 84 -8.58 -13.68 1.96
CA LEU A 84 -7.53 -12.91 1.30
C LEU A 84 -6.68 -12.16 2.33
N ARG A 85 -5.38 -12.43 2.31
CA ARG A 85 -4.37 -11.84 3.21
C ARG A 85 -3.47 -10.85 2.50
N TYR A 86 -3.19 -11.07 1.22
CA TYR A 86 -2.32 -10.22 0.40
C TYR A 86 -3.08 -9.73 -0.82
N TYR A 87 -2.99 -8.43 -1.12
CA TYR A 87 -3.52 -7.84 -2.34
C TYR A 87 -2.54 -6.84 -2.95
N ASP A 88 -2.34 -6.92 -4.27
CA ASP A 88 -1.66 -5.88 -5.06
C ASP A 88 -2.53 -5.44 -6.24
N GLY A 89 -2.99 -4.19 -6.27
CA GLY A 89 -3.87 -3.67 -7.34
C GLY A 89 -4.60 -2.37 -6.97
N PRO A 90 -5.62 -1.95 -7.73
CA PRO A 90 -6.44 -0.77 -7.40
C PRO A 90 -7.18 -0.90 -6.07
N LEU A 91 -7.54 0.21 -5.42
CA LEU A 91 -8.40 0.16 -4.24
C LEU A 91 -9.83 -0.24 -4.62
N GLU A 92 -10.19 -1.49 -4.33
CA GLU A 92 -11.47 -2.10 -4.70
C GLU A 92 -12.27 -2.48 -3.44
N GLN A 93 -13.53 -2.00 -3.34
CA GLN A 93 -14.37 -2.19 -2.15
C GLN A 93 -14.52 -3.67 -1.74
N SER A 94 -14.61 -4.58 -2.72
CA SER A 94 -14.73 -6.03 -2.48
C SER A 94 -13.51 -6.61 -1.76
N VAL A 95 -12.31 -6.12 -2.08
CA VAL A 95 -11.03 -6.51 -1.44
C VAL A 95 -10.92 -5.91 -0.04
N LEU A 96 -11.23 -4.62 0.10
CA LEU A 96 -11.08 -3.90 1.37
C LEU A 96 -11.98 -4.44 2.48
N ARG A 97 -13.05 -5.16 2.12
CA ARG A 97 -13.94 -5.87 3.05
C ARG A 97 -13.39 -7.20 3.55
N SER A 98 -12.24 -7.68 3.06
CA SER A 98 -11.63 -8.91 3.58
C SER A 98 -11.22 -8.73 5.04
N PRO A 99 -11.76 -9.54 5.99
CA PRO A 99 -11.41 -9.44 7.41
C PRO A 99 -10.02 -10.01 7.71
N MET A 100 -9.38 -10.68 6.74
CA MET A 100 -8.06 -11.29 6.90
C MET A 100 -6.94 -10.50 6.22
N LEU A 101 -7.25 -9.39 5.54
CA LEU A 101 -6.28 -8.62 4.77
C LEU A 101 -5.16 -8.08 5.68
N ARG A 102 -3.91 -8.46 5.39
CA ARG A 102 -2.69 -8.08 6.12
C ARG A 102 -1.81 -7.14 5.31
N GLU A 103 -1.74 -7.34 4.00
CA GLU A 103 -0.91 -6.55 3.11
C GLU A 103 -1.74 -6.00 1.96
N LEU A 104 -1.75 -4.66 1.86
CA LEU A 104 -2.47 -3.92 0.84
C LEU A 104 -1.47 -3.09 0.04
N LEU A 105 -1.15 -3.56 -1.16
CA LEU A 105 -0.25 -2.91 -2.10
C LEU A 105 -1.08 -2.37 -3.26
N CYS A 106 -0.86 -1.11 -3.62
CA CYS A 106 -1.54 -0.45 -4.72
C CYS A 106 -0.52 0.34 -5.55
N THR A 107 0.59 -0.31 -5.91
CA THR A 107 1.80 0.36 -6.41
C THR A 107 1.81 0.59 -7.92
N GLU A 108 1.12 -0.23 -8.71
CA GLU A 108 1.13 -0.12 -10.17
C GLU A 108 -0.10 0.61 -10.74
N SER A 109 -1.10 0.94 -9.91
CA SER A 109 -2.47 1.16 -10.39
C SER A 109 -2.92 2.61 -10.60
N ARG A 110 -2.08 3.64 -10.42
CA ARG A 110 -2.51 5.06 -10.39
C ARG A 110 -3.79 5.20 -9.56
N THR A 111 -3.65 4.96 -8.27
CA THR A 111 -4.77 4.61 -7.40
C THR A 111 -5.38 5.87 -6.77
N PRO A 112 -6.66 6.20 -7.02
CA PRO A 112 -7.33 7.26 -6.27
C PRO A 112 -7.61 6.80 -4.85
N MET A 113 -7.56 7.71 -3.88
CA MET A 113 -7.85 7.41 -2.48
C MET A 113 -8.93 8.40 -1.97
N PRO A 114 -10.21 8.12 -2.23
CA PRO A 114 -11.30 9.04 -1.91
C PRO A 114 -11.52 9.15 -0.39
N ALA A 115 -12.21 10.20 0.04
CA ALA A 115 -12.64 10.34 1.43
C ALA A 115 -13.59 9.21 1.83
N GLY A 116 -13.50 8.77 3.10
CA GLY A 116 -14.35 7.71 3.66
C GLY A 116 -14.00 6.30 3.18
N LEU A 117 -12.79 6.10 2.67
CA LEU A 117 -12.31 4.76 2.31
C LEU A 117 -12.08 3.93 3.57
N GLU A 118 -12.85 2.87 3.75
CA GLU A 118 -12.75 1.97 4.89
C GLU A 118 -12.04 0.65 4.54
N VAL A 119 -11.17 0.17 5.42
CA VAL A 119 -10.45 -1.10 5.29
C VAL A 119 -10.75 -1.98 6.50
N ALA A 120 -11.41 -3.12 6.26
CA ALA A 120 -11.90 -4.00 7.32
C ALA A 120 -10.80 -4.88 7.93
N GLY A 121 -9.83 -5.29 7.12
CA GLY A 121 -8.78 -6.21 7.55
C GLY A 121 -7.76 -5.56 8.50
N PRO A 122 -7.08 -6.38 9.34
CA PRO A 122 -5.97 -5.94 10.18
C PRO A 122 -4.70 -5.74 9.36
N VAL A 123 -4.72 -4.74 8.46
CA VAL A 123 -3.62 -4.43 7.56
C VAL A 123 -2.39 -4.00 8.36
N GLU A 124 -1.29 -4.71 8.14
CA GLU A 124 0.01 -4.46 8.77
C GLU A 124 0.89 -3.59 7.89
N ARG A 125 0.75 -3.72 6.55
CA ARG A 125 1.53 -2.97 5.56
C ARG A 125 0.61 -2.38 4.50
N PHE A 126 0.68 -1.06 4.36
CA PHE A 126 -0.09 -0.32 3.36
C PHE A 126 0.85 0.43 2.41
N TYR A 127 0.73 0.15 1.11
CA TYR A 127 1.46 0.82 0.04
C TYR A 127 0.47 1.38 -0.98
N ALA A 128 0.59 2.65 -1.35
CA ALA A 128 -0.25 3.24 -2.38
C ALA A 128 0.51 4.23 -3.26
N ASN A 129 0.47 3.99 -4.58
CA ASN A 129 0.95 4.94 -5.58
C ASN A 129 -0.24 5.62 -6.25
N GLY A 130 -0.28 6.94 -6.11
CA GLY A 130 -1.37 7.78 -6.54
C GLY A 130 -1.47 8.00 -8.03
N ASP A 131 -2.62 8.54 -8.42
CA ASP A 131 -2.91 8.98 -9.78
C ASP A 131 -2.43 10.42 -10.08
N GLY A 132 -1.80 11.07 -9.09
CA GLY A 132 -1.46 12.50 -9.09
C GLY A 132 -2.57 13.40 -8.56
N GLY A 133 -3.69 12.84 -8.09
CA GLY A 133 -4.84 13.58 -7.56
C GLY A 133 -4.76 13.87 -6.07
N GLN A 134 -5.91 14.21 -5.49
CA GLN A 134 -6.08 14.36 -4.05
C GLN A 134 -6.34 12.99 -3.42
N ALA A 135 -5.78 12.79 -2.23
CA ALA A 135 -5.90 11.57 -1.44
C ALA A 135 -6.36 11.87 -0.01
N HIS A 136 -7.19 11.00 0.53
CA HIS A 136 -7.57 10.95 1.94
C HIS A 136 -7.08 9.64 2.53
N PHE A 137 -6.39 9.68 3.67
CA PHE A 137 -5.90 8.48 4.31
C PHE A 137 -7.07 7.53 4.65
N PRO A 138 -6.92 6.20 4.49
CA PRO A 138 -8.02 5.27 4.75
C PRO A 138 -8.33 5.16 6.25
N GLU A 139 -9.59 4.86 6.56
CA GLU A 139 -10.04 4.46 7.88
C GLU A 139 -9.83 2.95 8.03
N PHE A 140 -8.85 2.55 8.84
CA PHE A 140 -8.61 1.14 9.15
C PHE A 140 -9.48 0.73 10.34
N ALA A 141 -10.24 -0.36 10.20
CA ALA A 141 -11.08 -0.88 11.28
C ALA A 141 -10.27 -1.43 12.46
N VAL A 142 -9.01 -1.85 12.20
CA VAL A 142 -8.07 -2.36 13.20
C VAL A 142 -6.77 -1.56 13.12
N PRO A 143 -6.77 -0.27 13.52
CA PRO A 143 -5.63 0.64 13.35
C PRO A 143 -4.37 0.21 14.13
N GLU A 144 -4.52 -0.58 15.19
CA GLU A 144 -3.42 -1.16 15.96
C GLU A 144 -2.64 -2.26 15.22
N ALA A 145 -3.16 -2.78 14.10
CA ALA A 145 -2.43 -3.71 13.27
C ALA A 145 -1.39 -3.01 12.38
N LEU A 146 -1.60 -1.73 12.04
CA LEU A 146 -0.81 -1.01 11.05
C LEU A 146 0.61 -0.72 11.55
N LEU A 147 1.61 -1.28 10.86
CA LEU A 147 3.03 -1.16 11.21
C LEU A 147 3.83 -0.33 10.22
N LEU A 148 3.45 -0.37 8.94
CA LEU A 148 4.15 0.32 7.86
C LEU A 148 3.17 0.99 6.90
N VAL A 149 3.45 2.25 6.59
CA VAL A 149 2.78 3.03 5.56
C VAL A 149 3.79 3.56 4.56
N ASN A 150 3.51 3.37 3.27
CA ASN A 150 4.23 4.02 2.18
C ASN A 150 3.23 4.57 1.16
N VAL A 151 3.15 5.89 1.06
CA VAL A 151 2.21 6.57 0.17
C VAL A 151 2.96 7.52 -0.73
N ALA A 152 2.71 7.43 -2.03
CA ALA A 152 3.45 8.20 -3.01
C ALA A 152 2.58 8.77 -4.14
N PHE A 153 3.09 9.79 -4.84
CA PHE A 153 2.54 10.33 -6.10
C PHE A 153 1.13 10.95 -6.00
N TYR A 154 0.91 11.84 -5.03
CA TYR A 154 -0.34 12.60 -4.89
C TYR A 154 -0.11 14.12 -4.91
N GLU A 155 -1.09 14.88 -5.39
CA GLU A 155 -1.10 16.33 -5.26
C GLU A 155 -1.37 16.75 -3.80
N SER A 156 -2.22 16.01 -3.09
CA SER A 156 -2.37 16.18 -1.65
C SER A 156 -2.70 14.88 -0.93
N LEU A 157 -2.26 14.73 0.31
CA LEU A 157 -2.64 13.64 1.20
C LEU A 157 -3.20 14.21 2.51
N ASP A 158 -4.46 13.94 2.79
CA ASP A 158 -5.14 14.29 4.03
C ASP A 158 -4.97 13.16 5.07
N LEU A 159 -4.29 13.46 6.19
CA LEU A 159 -4.03 12.52 7.26
C LEU A 159 -5.10 12.50 8.35
N ARG A 160 -6.26 13.15 8.20
CA ARG A 160 -7.26 13.27 9.27
C ARG A 160 -7.73 11.92 9.83
N ALA A 161 -7.88 10.92 8.96
CA ALA A 161 -8.26 9.55 9.32
C ALA A 161 -7.10 8.70 9.88
N LEU A 162 -5.86 9.22 9.89
CA LEU A 162 -4.72 8.51 10.43
C LEU A 162 -4.94 8.21 11.92
N ASP A 163 -5.07 6.92 12.21
CA ASP A 163 -4.97 6.31 13.54
C ASP A 163 -4.03 5.11 13.39
N GLY A 164 -2.90 5.13 14.09
CA GLY A 164 -1.79 4.21 13.85
C GLY A 164 -0.95 4.05 15.10
N ARG A 165 -1.57 3.66 16.22
CA ARG A 165 -0.89 3.62 17.52
C ARG A 165 0.35 2.73 17.53
N ARG A 166 0.39 1.70 16.68
CA ARG A 166 1.54 0.79 16.53
C ARG A 166 2.37 1.04 15.26
N LEU A 167 2.06 2.11 14.52
CA LEU A 167 2.78 2.48 13.31
C LEU A 167 4.24 2.76 13.64
N ARG A 168 5.14 1.98 13.04
CA ARG A 168 6.60 2.10 13.26
C ARG A 168 7.27 2.89 12.17
N GLN A 169 6.76 2.79 10.94
CA GLN A 169 7.38 3.43 9.78
C GLN A 169 6.35 4.09 8.87
N MET A 170 6.60 5.35 8.52
CA MET A 170 5.85 6.09 7.53
C MET A 170 6.79 6.68 6.48
N ILE A 171 6.52 6.38 5.21
CA ILE A 171 7.21 6.94 4.05
C ILE A 171 6.18 7.72 3.23
N LEU A 172 6.45 9.00 3.00
CA LEU A 172 5.65 9.86 2.14
C LEU A 172 6.53 10.35 0.99
N GLU A 173 6.17 10.01 -0.23
CA GLU A 173 7.00 10.26 -1.41
C GLU A 173 6.27 11.06 -2.50
N ARG A 174 6.91 12.12 -3.00
CA ARG A 174 6.42 12.93 -4.12
C ARG A 174 4.98 13.40 -3.90
N ILE A 175 4.72 13.95 -2.72
CA ILE A 175 3.43 14.51 -2.32
C ILE A 175 3.54 16.04 -2.27
N ALA A 176 2.76 16.75 -3.08
CA ALA A 176 2.89 18.21 -3.12
C ALA A 176 2.43 18.88 -1.82
N ARG A 177 1.37 18.37 -1.18
CA ARG A 177 0.86 18.87 0.12
C ARG A 177 0.43 17.73 1.04
N VAL A 178 0.91 17.72 2.28
CA VAL A 178 0.42 16.82 3.32
C VAL A 178 -0.41 17.64 4.31
N LEU A 179 -1.68 17.29 4.48
CA LEU A 179 -2.64 18.01 5.31
C LEU A 179 -2.84 17.26 6.64
N HIS A 180 -3.23 18.00 7.69
CA HIS A 180 -3.47 17.47 9.04
C HIS A 180 -2.24 16.78 9.65
N VAL A 181 -1.07 17.42 9.50
CA VAL A 181 0.21 16.89 10.01
C VAL A 181 0.25 16.78 11.54
N ASP A 182 -0.60 17.51 12.25
CA ASP A 182 -0.81 17.36 13.70
C ASP A 182 -1.15 15.94 14.13
N ARG A 183 -1.75 15.13 13.23
CA ARG A 183 -2.08 13.72 13.50
C ARG A 183 -0.85 12.87 13.80
N LEU A 184 0.33 13.24 13.30
CA LEU A 184 1.58 12.54 13.59
C LEU A 184 1.98 12.64 15.08
N ALA A 185 1.50 13.64 15.81
CA ALA A 185 1.75 13.75 17.25
C ALA A 185 1.14 12.58 18.06
N ASN A 186 0.12 11.91 17.50
CA ASN A 186 -0.59 10.79 18.13
C ASN A 186 0.01 9.42 17.80
N LEU A 187 1.22 9.37 17.22
CA LEU A 187 1.91 8.15 16.84
C LEU A 187 3.09 7.87 17.79
N PRO A 188 2.84 7.33 19.01
CA PRO A 188 3.87 7.20 20.04
C PRO A 188 4.99 6.22 19.67
N ASN A 189 4.72 5.30 18.74
CA ASN A 189 5.65 4.24 18.33
C ASN A 189 6.30 4.51 16.96
N LEU A 190 6.15 5.72 16.40
CA LEU A 190 6.76 6.04 15.12
C LEU A 190 8.28 6.12 15.25
N GLU A 191 8.96 5.10 14.73
CA GLU A 191 10.42 4.98 14.77
C GLU A 191 11.05 5.72 13.60
N LYS A 192 10.47 5.61 12.41
CA LYS A 192 11.02 6.20 11.18
C LYS A 192 9.95 6.97 10.42
N LEU A 193 10.26 8.24 10.12
CA LEU A 193 9.50 9.06 9.20
C LEU A 193 10.40 9.41 8.01
N ALA A 194 9.97 9.12 6.79
CA ALA A 194 10.67 9.52 5.58
C ALA A 194 9.78 10.46 4.74
N LEU A 195 10.33 11.62 4.38
CA LEU A 195 9.70 12.58 3.49
C LEU A 195 10.57 12.72 2.24
N ILE A 196 10.11 12.22 1.11
CA ILE A 196 10.85 12.24 -0.15
C ILE A 196 10.10 13.16 -1.11
N ASP A 197 10.72 14.23 -1.61
CA ASP A 197 10.09 15.19 -2.52
C ASP A 197 8.72 15.74 -2.02
N VAL A 198 8.56 15.86 -0.69
CA VAL A 198 7.34 16.42 -0.08
C VAL A 198 7.38 17.95 -0.17
N GLY A 199 6.35 18.53 -0.78
CA GLY A 199 6.28 19.96 -1.08
C GLY A 199 6.01 20.83 0.14
N ARG A 200 4.85 20.64 0.77
CA ARG A 200 4.37 21.43 1.92
C ARG A 200 3.68 20.55 2.95
N VAL A 201 3.66 21.02 4.19
CA VAL A 201 2.92 20.42 5.30
C VAL A 201 1.94 21.45 5.85
N GLU A 202 0.72 21.01 6.14
CA GLU A 202 -0.37 21.88 6.56
C GLU A 202 -1.08 21.29 7.80
N PRO A 203 -1.43 22.15 8.79
CA PRO A 203 -1.05 23.54 8.88
C PRO A 203 0.45 23.70 9.20
N ALA A 204 1.08 24.81 8.77
CA ALA A 204 2.52 25.03 8.93
C ALA A 204 2.96 25.00 10.40
N GLN A 205 2.11 25.47 11.33
CA GLN A 205 2.39 25.40 12.77
C GLN A 205 2.53 23.97 13.32
N SER A 206 2.05 22.95 12.60
CA SER A 206 2.18 21.54 12.98
C SER A 206 3.49 20.91 12.55
N ALA A 207 4.41 21.66 11.92
CA ALA A 207 5.75 21.20 11.57
C ALA A 207 6.52 20.51 12.74
N PRO A 208 6.37 20.89 14.02
CA PRO A 208 6.99 20.16 15.13
C PRO A 208 6.52 18.71 15.31
N CYS A 209 5.40 18.33 14.69
CA CYS A 209 4.90 16.95 14.71
C CYS A 209 5.66 16.04 13.73
N LEU A 210 6.50 16.58 12.86
CA LEU A 210 7.39 15.81 11.97
C LEU A 210 8.57 15.24 12.77
N ARG A 211 8.29 14.23 13.59
CA ARG A 211 9.26 13.59 14.48
C ARG A 211 9.08 12.08 14.48
N ALA A 212 10.17 11.37 14.75
CA ALA A 212 10.18 9.92 14.92
C ALA A 212 11.37 9.53 15.81
N SER A 213 11.22 8.47 16.62
CA SER A 213 12.17 8.15 17.69
C SER A 213 13.56 7.73 17.20
N SER A 214 13.63 7.02 16.06
CA SER A 214 14.87 6.60 15.42
C SER A 214 15.30 7.53 14.28
N GLY A 215 14.51 8.56 13.97
CA GLY A 215 14.91 9.64 13.08
C GLY A 215 13.95 9.93 11.92
N VAL A 216 14.11 11.14 11.39
CA VAL A 216 13.43 11.63 10.20
C VAL A 216 14.43 11.68 9.06
N SER A 217 14.09 11.05 7.95
CA SER A 217 14.85 11.08 6.70
C SER A 217 14.14 12.00 5.72
N VAL A 218 14.87 12.90 5.09
CA VAL A 218 14.29 13.87 4.17
C VAL A 218 15.19 13.99 2.96
N SER A 219 14.64 13.79 1.77
CA SER A 219 15.42 13.74 0.52
C SER A 219 14.65 14.32 -0.66
N GLY A 220 15.38 14.91 -1.61
CA GLY A 220 14.79 15.54 -2.79
C GLY A 220 14.47 17.03 -2.61
N ARG A 221 13.56 17.55 -3.45
CA ARG A 221 13.25 18.98 -3.60
C ARG A 221 12.09 19.40 -2.69
N HIS A 222 12.38 19.59 -1.41
CA HIS A 222 11.39 20.12 -0.46
C HIS A 222 11.09 21.61 -0.70
N ARG A 223 9.80 21.94 -0.84
CA ARG A 223 9.30 23.30 -1.03
C ARG A 223 8.67 23.88 0.24
N PHE A 224 9.14 23.45 1.41
CA PHE A 224 8.72 24.03 2.69
C PHE A 224 8.91 25.54 2.66
N ASP A 225 7.89 26.27 3.08
CA ASP A 225 7.91 27.72 3.18
C ASP A 225 8.93 28.18 4.26
N PRO A 226 9.33 29.46 4.26
CA PRO A 226 10.34 29.97 5.20
C PRO A 226 10.00 29.79 6.67
N GLU A 227 8.72 29.83 7.05
CA GLU A 227 8.27 29.69 8.43
C GLU A 227 8.38 28.24 8.90
N THR A 228 7.90 27.29 8.08
CA THR A 228 8.08 25.86 8.31
C THR A 228 9.57 25.52 8.43
N ARG A 229 10.42 26.04 7.52
CA ARG A 229 11.88 25.81 7.59
C ARG A 229 12.49 26.38 8.87
N ARG A 230 12.07 27.55 9.34
CA ARG A 230 12.57 28.15 10.58
C ARG A 230 12.22 27.28 11.78
N THR A 231 10.98 26.81 11.84
CA THR A 231 10.50 25.90 12.90
C THR A 231 11.28 24.60 12.92
N LEU A 232 11.44 23.96 11.76
CA LEU A 232 12.20 22.71 11.65
C LEU A 232 13.68 22.90 11.99
N ARG A 233 14.31 24.02 11.60
CA ARG A 233 15.70 24.34 12.00
C ARG A 233 15.85 24.47 13.51
N ALA A 234 14.86 25.06 14.20
CA ALA A 234 14.87 25.15 15.66
C ALA A 234 14.79 23.77 16.34
N LEU A 235 14.25 22.78 15.64
CA LEU A 235 14.21 21.36 16.06
C LEU A 235 15.43 20.57 15.58
N GLY A 236 16.47 21.24 15.09
CA GLY A 236 17.72 20.60 14.67
C GLY A 236 17.73 20.08 13.23
N TRP A 237 16.72 20.38 12.40
CA TRP A 237 16.75 20.00 10.99
C TRP A 237 17.76 20.86 10.22
N THR A 238 18.53 20.21 9.35
CA THR A 238 19.40 20.87 8.38
C THR A 238 18.70 20.96 7.02
N PHE A 239 19.13 21.91 6.18
CA PHE A 239 18.59 22.12 4.83
C PHE A 239 19.73 22.39 3.84
N PRO A 240 19.96 21.51 2.83
CA PRO A 240 19.25 20.26 2.61
C PRO A 240 19.48 19.28 3.78
N PRO A 241 18.45 18.51 4.15
CA PRO A 241 18.55 17.56 5.26
C PRO A 241 19.48 16.39 4.94
N SER A 242 20.13 15.83 5.97
CA SER A 242 20.95 14.62 5.83
C SER A 242 20.06 13.38 5.70
N GLU A 243 20.56 12.32 5.03
CA GLU A 243 19.80 11.07 4.81
C GLU A 243 19.31 10.41 6.12
N ARG A 244 19.97 10.70 7.24
CA ARG A 244 19.54 10.33 8.60
C ARG A 244 19.62 11.58 9.48
N MET A 245 18.48 12.08 9.96
CA MET A 245 18.43 13.07 11.04
C MET A 245 17.74 12.47 12.25
N TYR A 246 18.40 12.52 13.41
CA TYR A 246 17.76 12.18 14.67
C TYR A 246 17.18 13.45 15.26
N VAL A 247 15.86 13.51 15.38
CA VAL A 247 15.16 14.63 16.01
C VAL A 247 14.63 14.09 17.32
N SER A 248 15.42 14.26 18.38
CA SER A 248 14.97 13.93 19.73
C SER A 248 13.74 14.77 20.05
N GLY A 249 12.63 14.12 20.40
CA GLY A 249 11.48 14.83 20.96
C GLY A 249 11.92 15.49 22.26
N GLY A 250 11.86 16.82 22.31
CA GLY A 250 11.80 17.55 23.56
C GLY A 250 10.49 17.28 24.29
#